data_AF-A0A1J5I7B9-F1
#
_entry.id   AF-A0A1J5I7B9-F1
#
_cell.length_a   1.000
_cell.length_b   1.000
_cell.length_c   1.000
_cell.angle_alpha   90.00
_cell.angle_beta   90.00
_cell.angle_gamma   90.00
#
_symmetry.space_group_name_H-M   'P 1'
#
loop_
_entity.id
_entity.type
_entity.pdbx_description
1 polymer ?
#
loop_
_entity_poly.entity_id
_entity_poly.type
_entity_poly.pdbx_seq_one_letter_code
_entity_poly.pdbx_strand_id
1 'polypeptide(L)' 'MCDRLKKLGYVTQIWEHSHGQLGRLFMVELAPFDNKSKALKAKAEVEKQEHLEAKLITRN' A
#
# COMPACT_ATOMS: atom_id res chain seq x y z
N MET A 1 3.25 10.24 -3.24
CA MET A 1 2.61 9.22 -2.38
C MET A 1 3.66 8.37 -1.67
N CYS A 2 4.53 7.65 -2.40
CA CYS A 2 5.57 6.81 -1.78
C CYS A 2 6.48 7.56 -0.79
N ASP A 3 6.86 8.81 -1.09
CA ASP A 3 7.67 9.61 -0.16
C ASP A 3 6.92 9.99 1.12
N ARG A 4 5.59 10.15 1.06
CA ARG A 4 4.77 10.40 2.26
C ARG A 4 4.69 9.14 3.12
N LEU A 5 4.46 7.98 2.50
CA LEU A 5 4.47 6.68 3.18
C LEU A 5 5.84 6.39 3.83
N LYS A 6 6.94 6.72 3.16
CA LYS A 6 8.29 6.63 3.74
C LYS A 6 8.48 7.57 4.93
N LYS A 7 7.94 8.79 4.89
CA LYS A 7 7.95 9.73 6.02
C LYS A 7 7.14 9.22 7.22
N LEU A 8 6.12 8.39 6.99
CA LEU A 8 5.38 7.68 8.03
C LEU A 8 6.14 6.45 8.58
N GLY A 9 7.34 6.17 8.07
CA GLY A 9 8.17 5.04 8.49
C GLY A 9 7.86 3.73 7.76
N TYR A 10 7.00 3.76 6.73
CA TYR A 10 6.68 2.57 5.97
C TYR A 10 7.71 2.29 4.87
N VAL A 11 8.09 1.03 4.75
CA VAL A 11 8.83 0.52 3.59
C VAL A 11 7.82 0.18 2.51
N THR A 12 7.99 0.72 1.30
CA THR A 12 7.07 0.53 0.17
C THR A 12 7.73 -0.17 -1.00
N GLN A 13 7.03 -1.10 -1.63
CA GLN A 13 7.36 -1.71 -2.92
C GLN A 13 6.37 -1.24 -3.98
N ILE A 14 6.82 -1.06 -5.22
CA ILE A 14 5.98 -0.61 -6.33
C ILE A 14 5.99 -1.71 -7.38
N TRP A 15 4.80 -2.12 -7.80
CA TRP A 15 4.58 -3.10 -8.85
C TRP A 15 3.92 -2.42 -10.03
N GLU A 16 4.53 -2.54 -11.20
CA GLU A 16 3.96 -2.07 -12.46
C GLU A 16 3.14 -3.18 -13.11
N HIS A 17 1.95 -2.84 -13.57
CA HIS A 17 1.08 -3.74 -14.32
C HIS A 17 0.53 -3.02 -15.56
N SER A 18 0.75 -3.60 -16.74
CA SER A 18 0.20 -3.10 -17.99
C SER A 18 -1.23 -3.60 -18.18
N HIS A 19 -2.20 -2.70 -18.04
CA HIS A 19 -3.61 -2.97 -18.25
C HIS A 19 -4.04 -2.55 -19.66
N GLY A 20 -4.70 -3.45 -20.41
CA GLY A 20 -5.00 -3.25 -21.83
C GLY A 20 -5.81 -1.98 -22.17
N GLN A 21 -6.69 -1.53 -21.26
CA GLN A 21 -7.53 -0.34 -21.47
C GLN A 21 -7.07 0.90 -20.68
N LEU A 22 -6.34 0.70 -19.58
CA LEU A 22 -5.99 1.80 -18.65
C LEU A 22 -4.52 2.21 -18.77
N GLY A 23 -3.76 1.53 -19.63
CA GLY A 23 -2.32 1.72 -19.75
C GLY A 23 -1.59 1.15 -18.54
N ARG A 24 -0.54 1.85 -18.09
CA ARG A 24 0.31 1.42 -16.99
C ARG A 24 -0.33 1.75 -15.65
N LEU A 25 -0.58 0.73 -14.84
CA LEU A 25 -1.02 0.84 -13.46
C LEU A 25 0.15 0.56 -12.52
N PHE A 26 0.19 1.29 -11.42
CA PHE A 26 1.20 1.12 -10.36
C PHE A 26 0.51 0.76 -9.06
N MET A 27 0.81 -0.42 -8.54
CA MET A 27 0.37 -0.84 -7.21
C MET A 27 1.48 -0.52 -6.21
N VAL A 28 1.12 0.16 -5.13
CA VAL A 28 2.04 0.45 -4.02
C VAL A 28 1.70 -0.47 -2.86
N GLU A 29 2.63 -1.36 -2.53
CA GLU A 29 2.51 -2.34 -1.47
C GLU A 29 3.40 -1.92 -0.29
N LEU A 30 2.88 -1.98 0.94
CA LEU A 30 3.70 -1.83 2.13
C LEU A 30 4.40 -3.15 2.43
N ALA A 31 5.58 -3.11 3.04
CA ALA A 31 6.27 -4.32 3.49
C ALA A 31 5.36 -5.19 4.38
N PRO A 32 5.53 -6.53 4.35
CA PRO A 32 4.71 -7.44 5.14
C PRO A 32 4.75 -7.08 6.63
N PHE A 33 3.59 -7.21 7.28
CA PHE A 33 3.46 -7.01 8.71
C PHE A 33 3.44 -8.36 9.43
N ASP A 34 4.14 -8.45 10.55
CA ASP A 34 4.25 -9.66 11.38
C ASP A 34 2.90 -10.13 11.96
N ASN A 35 1.89 -9.27 11.99
CA ASN A 35 0.54 -9.65 12.39
C ASN A 35 -0.56 -8.78 11.75
N LYS A 36 -1.77 -9.34 11.74
CA LYS A 36 -2.97 -8.71 11.17
C LYS A 36 -3.37 -7.39 11.85
N SER A 37 -3.13 -7.25 13.17
CA SER A 37 -3.49 -6.04 13.91
C SER A 37 -2.65 -4.84 13.46
N LYS A 38 -1.33 -5.02 13.28
CA LYS A 38 -0.43 -4.00 12.75
C LYS A 38 -0.82 -3.60 11.32
N ALA A 39 -1.14 -4.59 10.47
CA ALA A 39 -1.58 -4.33 9.09
C ALA A 39 -2.88 -3.51 9.05
N LEU A 40 -3.85 -3.82 9.92
CA LEU A 40 -5.10 -3.06 10.02
C LEU A 40 -4.90 -1.62 10.51
N LYS A 41 -3.99 -1.40 11.47
CA LYS A 41 -3.64 -0.06 11.93
C LYS A 41 -2.97 0.76 10.82
N ALA A 42 -2.01 0.16 10.11
CA ALA A 42 -1.35 0.81 8.98
C ALA A 42 -2.35 1.14 7.86
N LYS A 43 -3.26 0.22 7.54
CA LYS A 43 -4.37 0.48 6.60
C LYS A 43 -5.17 1.71 7.03
N ALA A 44 -5.68 1.74 8.26
CA ALA A 44 -6.50 2.85 8.74
C ALA A 44 -5.74 4.20 8.74
N GLU A 45 -4.45 4.18 9.08
CA GLU A 45 -3.61 5.37 9.04
C GLU A 45 -3.40 5.88 7.61
N VAL A 46 -3.07 4.99 6.67
CA VAL A 46 -2.90 5.34 5.25
C VAL A 46 -4.19 5.88 4.65
N GLU A 47 -5.33 5.22 4.91
CA GLU A 47 -6.63 5.67 4.42
C GLU A 47 -6.99 7.07 4.94
N LYS A 48 -6.71 7.34 6.22
CA LYS A 48 -6.94 8.64 6.85
C LYS A 48 -6.03 9.75 6.28
N GLN A 49 -4.74 9.45 6.10
CA GLN A 49 -3.74 10.46 5.73
C GLN A 49 -3.69 10.73 4.22
N GLU A 50 -3.88 9.70 3.39
CA GLU A 50 -3.74 9.82 1.95
C GLU A 50 -5.10 10.02 1.25
N HIS A 51 -6.23 9.87 1.97
CA HIS A 51 -7.58 9.89 1.40
C HIS A 51 -7.77 8.89 0.26
N LEU A 52 -7.17 7.70 0.40
CA LEU A 52 -7.22 6.59 -0.55
C LEU A 52 -7.79 5.35 0.12
N GLU A 53 -8.34 4.43 -0.67
CA GLU A 53 -8.69 3.09 -0.19
C GLU A 53 -7.44 2.19 -0.20
N ALA A 54 -7.14 1.56 0.93
CA ALA A 54 -6.06 0.56 1.03
C ALA A 54 -6.65 -0.84 1.21
N LYS A 55 -5.99 -1.88 0.70
CA LYS A 55 -6.45 -3.27 0.82
C LYS A 55 -5.44 -4.14 1.55
N LEU A 56 -5.92 -5.03 2.40
CA LEU A 56 -5.10 -6.08 2.98
C LEU A 56 -4.97 -7.22 1.97
N ILE A 57 -3.73 -7.60 1.67
CA ILE A 57 -3.40 -8.73 0.80
C ILE A 57 -2.71 -9.78 1.66
N THR A 58 -3.27 -10.98 1.70
CA THR A 58 -2.62 -12.18 2.26
C THR A 58 -2.03 -12.98 1.11
N ARG A 59 -0.71 -13.11 1.07
CA ARG A 59 -0.04 -14.07 0.18
C ARG A 59 0.05 -15.41 0.93
N ASN A 60 -0.51 -16.46 0.33
CA ASN A 60 -0.34 -17.85 0.79
C ASN A 60 1.07 -18.35 0.48
#